data_AF-A0A7S2HRD3-F1
#
_entry.id   AF-A0A7S2HRD3-F1
#
_cell.length_a   1.000
_cell.length_b   1.000
_cell.length_c   1.000
_cell.angle_alpha   90.00
_cell.angle_beta   90.00
_cell.angle_gamma   90.00
#
_symmetry.space_group_name_H-M   'P 1'
#
loop_
_entity.id
_entity.type
_entity.pdbx_description
1 polymer ?
#
loop_
_entity_poly.entity_id
_entity_poly.type
_entity_poly.pdbx_seq_one_letter_code
_entity_poly.pdbx_strand_id
1 'polypeptide(L)'
;LSVAIGESTADVQPLETIFSGGMEERLCRELNPLYRRKFILYCNYGGLSVDLSQCVPQYDVMEAVPWEPRARHAAVTMGDGALLLMGGLGERGPLREVWQWTPIGYWDVAPLPPYRDPLGTWEQPWAVALPPWSGRYGAAAVWQLKENGEQVTLLGGNDNLNRNDVWRWLRSPTPVRIPLEDSDPVGTQPEDCVLLTGPVLQCNASAGVSGRRWY
;
A
#
# COMPACT_ATOMS: atom_id res chain seq x y z
N LEU A 1 0.48 -9.03 -36.35
CA LEU A 1 1.46 -7.98 -35.99
C LEU A 1 2.38 -8.58 -34.94
N SER A 2 3.70 -8.54 -35.12
CA SER A 2 4.63 -9.05 -34.10
C SER A 2 4.92 -7.96 -33.07
N VAL A 3 4.81 -8.30 -31.80
CA VAL A 3 4.85 -7.35 -30.67
C VAL A 3 5.88 -7.83 -29.65
N ALA A 4 6.83 -6.97 -29.30
CA ALA A 4 7.83 -7.25 -28.28
C ALA A 4 7.40 -6.68 -26.92
N ILE A 5 7.53 -7.47 -25.85
CA ILE A 5 7.26 -7.08 -24.47
C ILE A 5 8.28 -7.74 -23.53
N GLY A 6 9.12 -6.92 -22.90
CA GLY A 6 10.32 -7.40 -22.21
C GLY A 6 11.25 -8.12 -23.19
N GLU A 7 11.71 -9.31 -22.83
CA GLU A 7 12.54 -10.17 -23.70
C GLU A 7 11.73 -11.11 -24.62
N SER A 8 10.39 -11.05 -24.56
CA SER A 8 9.50 -11.92 -25.32
C SER A 8 8.94 -11.21 -26.55
N THR A 9 8.74 -11.96 -27.63
CA THR A 9 8.02 -11.50 -28.83
C THR A 9 6.82 -12.41 -29.04
N ALA A 10 5.65 -11.81 -29.29
CA ALA A 10 4.40 -12.52 -29.51
C ALA A 10 3.67 -11.97 -30.74
N ASP A 11 3.08 -12.86 -31.53
CA ASP A 11 2.25 -12.46 -32.66
C ASP A 11 0.82 -12.19 -32.19
N VAL A 12 0.35 -10.99 -32.48
CA VAL A 12 -0.98 -10.51 -32.12
C VAL A 12 -1.83 -10.38 -33.37
N GLN A 13 -3.03 -10.95 -33.29
CA GLN A 13 -4.11 -10.78 -34.26
C GLN A 13 -5.37 -10.33 -33.51
N PRO A 14 -6.21 -9.49 -34.14
CA PRO A 14 -7.52 -9.16 -33.59
C PRO A 14 -8.36 -10.42 -33.36
N LEU A 15 -9.10 -10.47 -32.26
CA LEU A 15 -10.07 -11.56 -32.02
C LEU A 15 -11.29 -11.42 -32.93
N GLU A 16 -11.65 -10.19 -33.26
CA GLU A 16 -12.74 -9.82 -34.17
C GLU A 16 -12.32 -8.69 -35.11
N THR A 17 -13.14 -8.41 -36.12
CA THR A 17 -12.86 -7.32 -37.07
C THR A 17 -12.91 -5.96 -36.38
N ILE A 18 -11.77 -5.27 -36.30
CA ILE A 18 -11.69 -3.90 -35.80
C ILE A 18 -11.83 -2.93 -36.97
N PHE A 19 -12.93 -2.16 -37.00
CA PHE A 19 -13.12 -1.09 -37.98
C PHE A 19 -12.09 0.03 -37.79
N SER A 20 -11.83 0.82 -38.84
CA SER A 20 -10.92 1.97 -38.74
C SER A 20 -11.39 2.95 -37.65
N GLY A 21 -10.50 3.31 -36.74
CA GLY A 21 -10.79 4.09 -35.54
C GLY A 21 -11.26 3.26 -34.33
N GLY A 22 -11.43 1.95 -34.49
CA GLY A 22 -11.80 1.01 -33.44
C GLY A 22 -10.61 0.52 -32.62
N MET A 23 -10.94 -0.12 -31.48
CA MET A 23 -9.96 -0.68 -30.56
C MET A 23 -10.41 -2.00 -29.95
N GLU A 24 -9.45 -2.82 -29.53
CA GLU A 24 -9.64 -4.06 -28.77
C GLU A 24 -8.70 -4.06 -27.56
N GLU A 25 -9.24 -4.30 -26.36
CA GLU A 25 -8.45 -4.43 -25.14
C GLU A 25 -8.15 -5.89 -24.83
N ARG A 26 -6.90 -6.20 -24.51
CA ARG A 26 -6.45 -7.56 -24.16
C ARG A 26 -5.52 -7.54 -22.96
N LEU A 27 -5.31 -8.68 -22.31
CA LEU A 27 -4.44 -8.74 -21.14
C LEU A 27 -2.97 -8.88 -21.54
N CYS A 28 -2.07 -8.11 -20.93
CA CYS A 28 -0.63 -8.20 -21.19
C CYS A 28 -0.05 -9.59 -20.90
N ARG A 29 -0.68 -10.33 -19.97
CA ARG A 29 -0.31 -11.71 -19.64
C ARG A 29 -0.44 -12.70 -20.81
N GLU A 30 -1.22 -12.34 -21.83
CA GLU A 30 -1.38 -13.13 -23.06
C GLU A 30 -0.15 -13.01 -23.97
N LEU A 31 0.57 -11.89 -23.90
CA LEU A 31 1.82 -11.67 -24.64
C LEU A 31 3.02 -12.18 -23.85
N ASN A 32 3.03 -11.94 -22.54
CA ASN A 32 4.07 -12.41 -21.63
C ASN A 32 3.49 -12.64 -20.23
N PRO A 33 3.52 -13.87 -19.68
CA PRO A 33 2.97 -14.20 -18.36
C PRO A 33 3.54 -13.39 -17.19
N LEU A 34 4.73 -12.78 -17.36
CA LEU A 34 5.38 -11.94 -16.37
C LEU A 34 4.83 -10.51 -16.35
N TYR A 35 3.90 -10.14 -17.24
CA TYR A 35 3.29 -8.82 -17.29
C TYR A 35 1.84 -8.84 -16.80
N ARG A 36 1.36 -7.69 -16.33
CA ARG A 36 0.00 -7.46 -15.82
C ARG A 36 -0.66 -6.29 -16.53
N ARG A 37 -1.94 -6.06 -16.20
CA ARG A 37 -2.84 -5.08 -16.82
C ARG A 37 -3.17 -5.42 -18.28
N LYS A 38 -3.52 -4.40 -19.07
CA LYS A 38 -4.07 -4.53 -20.41
C LYS A 38 -3.17 -3.84 -21.44
N PHE A 39 -3.24 -4.30 -22.68
CA PHE A 39 -2.76 -3.55 -23.84
C PHE A 39 -3.94 -3.27 -24.76
N ILE A 40 -3.78 -2.26 -25.61
CA ILE A 40 -4.83 -1.87 -26.55
C ILE A 40 -4.33 -2.05 -27.97
N LEU A 41 -5.13 -2.73 -28.79
CA LEU A 41 -4.91 -2.94 -30.20
C LEU A 41 -5.81 -1.96 -30.96
N TYR A 42 -5.24 -1.12 -31.82
CA TYR A 42 -5.98 -0.13 -32.61
C TYR A 42 -5.84 -0.40 -34.10
N CYS A 43 -6.92 -0.19 -34.84
CA CYS A 43 -6.92 -0.23 -36.30
C CYS A 43 -7.13 1.17 -36.86
N ASN A 44 -6.18 1.70 -37.62
CA ASN A 44 -6.27 3.00 -38.27
C ASN A 44 -6.03 2.84 -39.77
N TYR A 45 -7.07 3.08 -40.57
CA TYR A 45 -7.03 3.01 -42.04
C TYR A 45 -6.42 1.71 -42.59
N GLY A 46 -6.74 0.57 -41.97
CA GLY A 46 -6.22 -0.75 -42.35
C GLY A 46 -4.85 -1.11 -41.77
N GLY A 47 -4.21 -0.21 -41.03
CA GLY A 47 -3.01 -0.47 -40.26
C GLY A 47 -3.34 -0.86 -38.82
N LEU A 48 -2.73 -1.94 -38.33
CA LEU A 48 -2.87 -2.39 -36.95
C LEU A 48 -1.69 -1.88 -36.11
N SER A 49 -1.96 -1.30 -34.95
CA SER A 49 -0.97 -0.82 -33.98
C SER A 49 -1.30 -1.27 -32.57
N VAL A 50 -0.30 -1.40 -31.70
CA VAL A 50 -0.46 -1.84 -30.30
C VAL A 50 0.08 -0.77 -29.37
N ASP A 51 -0.70 -0.46 -28.34
CA ASP A 51 -0.27 0.32 -27.19
C ASP A 51 -0.04 -0.61 -25.99
N LEU A 52 1.23 -0.78 -25.64
CA LEU A 52 1.69 -1.56 -24.49
C LEU A 52 1.93 -0.70 -23.25
N SER A 53 1.62 0.60 -23.28
CA SER A 53 1.96 1.53 -22.20
C SER A 53 1.53 0.98 -20.84
N GLN A 54 0.34 0.38 -20.75
CA GLN A 54 -0.17 -0.14 -19.48
C GLN A 54 0.40 -1.47 -19.04
N CYS A 55 1.21 -2.15 -19.85
CA CYS A 55 1.83 -3.38 -19.47
C CYS A 55 2.98 -3.15 -18.50
N VAL A 56 2.78 -3.59 -17.25
CA VAL A 56 3.81 -3.54 -16.21
C VAL A 56 4.28 -4.94 -15.83
N PRO A 57 5.57 -5.13 -15.48
CA PRO A 57 6.04 -6.36 -14.88
C PRO A 57 5.22 -6.71 -13.63
N GLN A 58 4.95 -8.00 -13.43
CA GLN A 58 4.32 -8.52 -12.24
C GLN A 58 5.23 -8.41 -11.02
N TYR A 59 6.54 -8.53 -11.24
CA TYR A 59 7.57 -8.50 -10.23
C TYR A 59 8.34 -7.21 -10.40
N ASP A 60 8.39 -6.41 -9.33
CA ASP A 60 9.15 -5.17 -9.29
C ASP A 60 10.08 -5.18 -8.08
N VAL A 61 11.23 -4.50 -8.22
CA VAL A 61 12.17 -4.32 -7.13
C VAL A 61 11.74 -3.10 -6.35
N MET A 62 11.39 -3.28 -5.07
CA MET A 62 11.25 -2.16 -4.16
C MET A 62 12.65 -1.65 -3.81
N GLU A 63 13.19 -0.75 -4.64
CA GLU A 63 14.51 -0.16 -4.42
C GLU A 63 14.53 0.66 -3.10
N ALA A 64 15.71 0.71 -2.45
CA ALA A 64 15.94 1.38 -1.16
C ALA A 64 15.28 0.73 0.08
N VAL A 65 15.49 -0.57 0.29
CA VAL A 65 15.22 -1.21 1.59
C VAL A 65 16.32 -0.85 2.62
N PRO A 66 15.97 -0.15 3.71
CA PRO A 66 16.94 0.44 4.64
C PRO A 66 17.49 -0.52 5.72
N TRP A 67 17.15 -1.81 5.65
CA TRP A 67 17.48 -2.79 6.68
C TRP A 67 18.44 -3.86 6.21
N GLU A 68 19.14 -4.49 7.16
CA GLU A 68 20.07 -5.58 6.85
C GLU A 68 19.34 -6.90 6.49
N PRO A 69 19.97 -7.78 5.68
CA PRO A 69 19.47 -9.11 5.37
C PRO A 69 19.08 -9.89 6.63
N ARG A 70 17.94 -10.58 6.59
CA ARG A 70 17.39 -11.30 7.75
C ARG A 70 16.55 -12.52 7.35
N ALA A 71 16.46 -13.49 8.26
CA ALA A 71 15.55 -14.63 8.17
C ALA A 71 14.65 -14.73 9.40
N ARG A 72 13.60 -15.56 9.34
CA ARG A 72 12.71 -15.85 10.48
C ARG A 72 12.12 -14.59 11.13
N HIS A 73 11.90 -13.53 10.35
CA HIS A 73 11.24 -12.31 10.80
C HIS A 73 9.72 -12.52 10.88
N ALA A 74 9.03 -11.65 11.61
CA ALA A 74 7.58 -11.59 11.55
C ALA A 74 7.17 -10.45 10.61
N ALA A 75 6.14 -10.66 9.79
CA ALA A 75 5.60 -9.60 8.94
C ALA A 75 4.07 -9.67 8.92
N VAL A 76 3.42 -8.51 8.89
CA VAL A 76 1.95 -8.38 8.81
C VAL A 76 1.57 -7.23 7.89
N THR A 77 0.43 -7.35 7.24
CA THR A 77 -0.22 -6.25 6.49
C THR A 77 -1.29 -5.59 7.36
N MET A 78 -1.60 -4.34 7.03
CA MET A 78 -2.63 -3.52 7.65
C MET A 78 -3.77 -3.25 6.65
N GLY A 79 -4.90 -2.76 7.13
CA GLY A 79 -6.11 -2.58 6.32
C GLY A 79 -5.98 -1.55 5.19
N ASP A 80 -5.03 -0.62 5.30
CA ASP A 80 -4.71 0.38 4.27
C ASP A 80 -3.62 -0.08 3.29
N GLY A 81 -3.17 -1.34 3.40
CA GLY A 81 -2.08 -1.88 2.59
C GLY A 81 -0.68 -1.64 3.16
N ALA A 82 -0.54 -0.92 4.28
CA ALA A 82 0.75 -0.78 4.96
C ALA A 82 1.30 -2.15 5.39
N LEU A 83 2.63 -2.25 5.50
CA LEU A 83 3.33 -3.46 5.90
C LEU A 83 4.17 -3.18 7.13
N LEU A 84 4.18 -4.11 8.09
CA LEU A 84 5.13 -4.11 9.20
C LEU A 84 6.04 -5.33 9.10
N LEU A 85 7.34 -5.09 9.20
CA LEU A 85 8.39 -6.09 9.32
C LEU A 85 8.99 -5.99 10.73
N MET A 86 8.95 -7.05 11.53
CA MET A 86 9.36 -7.04 12.93
C MET A 86 10.44 -8.10 13.20
N GLY A 87 11.57 -7.63 13.76
CA GLY A 87 12.66 -8.46 14.24
C GLY A 87 13.27 -9.33 13.15
N GLY A 88 13.55 -10.58 13.50
CA GLY A 88 14.25 -11.57 12.66
C GLY A 88 15.65 -11.88 13.15
N LEU A 89 16.34 -12.72 12.40
CA LEU A 89 17.72 -13.13 12.62
C LEU A 89 18.58 -12.53 11.51
N GLY A 90 19.40 -11.55 11.86
CA GLY A 90 20.43 -10.98 10.99
C GLY A 90 21.77 -11.67 11.19
N GLU A 91 22.80 -11.22 10.49
CA GLU A 91 24.15 -11.80 10.56
C GLU A 91 24.75 -11.72 11.97
N ARG A 92 24.46 -10.64 12.70
CA ARG A 92 24.96 -10.39 14.06
C ARG A 92 24.05 -10.92 15.16
N GLY A 93 22.96 -11.61 14.81
CA GLY A 93 22.04 -12.22 15.75
C GLY A 93 20.62 -11.64 15.71
N PRO A 94 19.84 -11.83 16.80
CA PRO A 94 18.44 -11.44 16.85
C PRO A 94 18.22 -9.93 16.73
N LEU A 95 17.29 -9.53 15.86
CA LEU A 95 16.96 -8.13 15.55
C LEU A 95 15.72 -7.69 16.31
N ARG A 96 15.70 -6.44 16.76
CA ARG A 96 14.58 -5.85 17.54
C ARG A 96 13.78 -4.80 16.78
N GLU A 97 14.36 -4.28 15.71
CA GLU A 97 13.77 -3.25 14.87
C GLU A 97 12.50 -3.71 14.16
N VAL A 98 11.57 -2.77 13.98
CA VAL A 98 10.30 -2.88 13.26
C VAL A 98 10.21 -1.87 12.10
N TRP A 99 10.30 -2.32 10.86
CA TRP A 99 10.15 -1.42 9.71
C TRP A 99 8.69 -1.32 9.29
N GLN A 100 8.24 -0.11 8.94
CA GLN A 100 6.92 0.11 8.37
C GLN A 100 7.04 0.58 6.94
N TRP A 101 6.34 -0.08 6.04
CA TRP A 101 6.06 0.44 4.72
C TRP A 101 4.71 1.14 4.73
N THR A 102 4.68 2.36 4.24
CA THR A 102 3.43 3.12 4.06
C THR A 102 3.18 3.30 2.57
N PRO A 103 2.04 2.88 2.03
CA PRO A 103 1.66 3.21 0.67
C PRO A 103 1.44 4.73 0.58
N ILE A 104 2.05 5.37 -0.40
CA ILE A 104 1.75 6.75 -0.77
C ILE A 104 0.37 6.74 -1.45
N GLY A 105 -0.53 7.58 -0.92
CA GLY A 105 -1.85 7.75 -1.50
C GLY A 105 -1.74 8.30 -2.93
N TYR A 106 -2.55 7.76 -3.83
CA TYR A 106 -2.62 8.23 -5.23
C TYR A 106 -2.90 9.74 -5.34
N TRP A 107 -3.47 10.38 -4.30
CA TRP A 107 -3.80 11.80 -4.25
C TRP A 107 -2.66 12.72 -3.77
N ASP A 108 -1.56 12.17 -3.25
CA ASP A 108 -0.43 12.93 -2.69
C ASP A 108 0.67 13.25 -3.72
N VAL A 109 0.61 12.67 -4.91
CA VAL A 109 1.60 12.86 -5.99
C VAL A 109 0.97 13.54 -7.20
N ALA A 110 1.32 14.81 -7.40
CA ALA A 110 0.98 15.56 -8.62
C ALA A 110 2.27 15.87 -9.41
N PRO A 111 2.32 15.56 -10.72
CA PRO A 111 1.30 14.88 -11.52
C PRO A 111 1.17 13.39 -11.14
N LEU A 112 -0.05 12.87 -11.26
CA LEU A 112 -0.31 11.44 -11.10
C LEU A 112 0.65 10.67 -12.03
N PRO A 113 1.44 9.71 -11.52
CA PRO A 113 2.23 8.87 -12.41
C PRO A 113 1.30 8.21 -13.44
N PRO A 114 1.76 7.99 -14.68
CA PRO A 114 0.93 7.34 -15.71
C PRO A 114 0.41 5.96 -15.28
N TYR A 115 0.95 5.40 -14.18
CA TYR A 115 0.55 4.13 -13.62
C TYR A 115 0.31 4.11 -12.11
N ARG A 116 -0.70 3.33 -11.73
CA ARG A 116 -1.15 3.06 -10.35
C ARG A 116 -0.35 1.92 -9.72
N ASP A 117 0.97 2.04 -9.69
CA ASP A 117 1.77 1.21 -8.78
C ASP A 117 1.79 1.92 -7.43
N PRO A 118 1.57 1.22 -6.31
CA PRO A 118 1.64 1.85 -5.02
C PRO A 118 3.10 2.21 -4.75
N LEU A 119 3.45 3.44 -5.10
CA LEU A 119 4.62 4.10 -4.55
C LEU A 119 4.45 4.07 -3.03
N GLY A 120 5.52 3.80 -2.30
CA GLY A 120 5.46 3.77 -0.85
C GLY A 120 6.84 3.91 -0.26
N THR A 121 6.91 4.39 0.98
CA THR A 121 8.16 4.62 1.68
C THR A 121 8.32 3.63 2.82
N TRP A 122 9.54 3.15 2.99
CA TRP A 122 9.93 2.45 4.20
C TRP A 122 10.42 3.46 5.22
N GLU A 123 9.82 3.42 6.39
CA GLU A 123 10.18 4.25 7.53
C GLU A 123 10.47 3.34 8.72
N GLN A 124 11.40 3.76 9.60
CA GLN A 124 11.37 3.26 10.97
C GLN A 124 10.39 4.14 11.74
N PRO A 125 9.16 3.69 12.04
CA PRO A 125 8.21 4.49 12.81
C PRO A 125 8.74 4.86 14.22
N TRP A 126 9.85 4.26 14.64
CA TRP A 126 10.48 4.47 15.94
C TRP A 126 12.00 4.73 15.85
N ALA A 127 12.47 5.45 14.83
CA ALA A 127 13.86 5.94 14.76
C ALA A 127 14.33 6.65 16.06
N VAL A 128 13.40 7.09 16.92
CA VAL A 128 13.66 7.76 18.21
C VAL A 128 13.73 6.79 19.41
N ALA A 129 13.14 5.59 19.36
CA ALA A 129 13.20 4.60 20.45
C ALA A 129 12.87 3.18 20.00
N LEU A 130 13.87 2.28 20.01
CA LEU A 130 13.68 0.85 19.77
C LEU A 130 12.53 0.27 20.62
N PRO A 131 11.78 -0.73 20.10
CA PRO A 131 10.78 -1.41 20.91
C PRO A 131 11.36 -1.93 22.23
N PRO A 132 10.56 -1.97 23.31
CA PRO A 132 11.04 -2.34 24.64
C PRO A 132 11.44 -3.83 24.74
N TRP A 133 11.05 -4.66 23.77
CA TRP A 133 11.40 -6.07 23.73
C TRP A 133 12.83 -6.31 23.25
N SER A 134 13.40 -7.44 23.66
CA SER A 134 14.65 -7.94 23.13
C SER A 134 14.52 -8.31 21.65
N GLY A 135 15.64 -8.19 20.92
CA GLY A 135 15.70 -8.62 19.53
C GLY A 135 15.42 -10.10 19.43
N ARG A 136 14.56 -10.51 18.48
CA ARG A 136 14.02 -11.86 18.43
C ARG A 136 13.65 -12.28 17.03
N TYR A 137 13.71 -13.58 16.79
CA TYR A 137 13.29 -14.22 15.55
C TYR A 137 12.26 -15.32 15.83
N GLY A 138 11.51 -15.74 14.81
CA GLY A 138 10.48 -16.77 14.91
C GLY A 138 9.29 -16.39 15.79
N ALA A 139 9.09 -15.09 16.06
CA ALA A 139 7.91 -14.60 16.75
C ALA A 139 6.68 -14.68 15.82
N ALA A 140 5.51 -14.93 16.39
CA ALA A 140 4.26 -14.82 15.65
C ALA A 140 3.74 -13.38 15.75
N ALA A 141 3.25 -12.82 14.65
CA ALA A 141 2.61 -11.51 14.64
C ALA A 141 1.21 -11.58 14.04
N VAL A 142 0.27 -10.85 14.63
CA VAL A 142 -1.14 -10.85 14.23
C VAL A 142 -1.65 -9.41 14.17
N TRP A 143 -2.16 -9.02 13.00
CA TRP A 143 -2.91 -7.77 12.84
C TRP A 143 -4.36 -7.94 13.28
N GLN A 144 -4.92 -6.92 13.92
CA GLN A 144 -6.30 -6.88 14.39
C GLN A 144 -6.86 -5.48 14.22
N LEU A 145 -8.11 -5.38 13.74
CA LEU A 145 -8.89 -4.15 13.77
C LEU A 145 -9.78 -4.15 15.02
N LYS A 146 -9.70 -3.09 15.84
CA LYS A 146 -10.52 -2.91 17.04
C LYS A 146 -11.28 -1.59 16.99
N GLU A 147 -12.21 -1.39 17.94
CA GLU A 147 -13.01 -0.16 18.07
C GLU A 147 -12.14 1.11 18.07
N ASN A 148 -10.99 1.04 18.74
CA ASN A 148 -10.06 2.18 18.88
C ASN A 148 -8.99 2.25 17.77
N GLY A 149 -9.13 1.45 16.70
CA GLY A 149 -8.22 1.44 15.56
C GLY A 149 -7.44 0.14 15.36
N GLU A 150 -6.45 0.20 14.48
CA GLU A 150 -5.61 -0.93 14.09
C GLU A 150 -4.52 -1.21 15.13
N GLN A 151 -4.28 -2.48 15.39
CA GLN A 151 -3.22 -2.93 16.27
C GLN A 151 -2.51 -4.17 15.72
N VAL A 152 -1.27 -4.36 16.15
CA VAL A 152 -0.48 -5.56 15.87
C VAL A 152 -0.01 -6.17 17.18
N THR A 153 -0.19 -7.46 17.34
CA THR A 153 0.25 -8.23 18.51
C THR A 153 1.39 -9.16 18.12
N LEU A 154 2.51 -9.07 18.82
CA LEU A 154 3.67 -9.94 18.70
C LEU A 154 3.69 -10.94 19.86
N LEU A 155 3.86 -12.22 19.56
CA LEU A 155 3.75 -13.35 20.49
C LEU A 155 5.06 -14.14 20.49
N GLY A 156 5.69 -14.22 21.66
CA GLY A 156 6.87 -15.05 21.90
C GLY A 156 8.05 -14.71 20.98
N GLY A 157 8.67 -15.73 20.42
CA GLY A 157 9.91 -15.63 19.63
C GLY A 157 11.14 -16.11 20.42
N ASN A 158 12.30 -16.02 19.77
CA ASN A 158 13.56 -16.49 20.34
C ASN A 158 14.65 -15.42 20.22
N ASP A 159 15.31 -15.14 21.34
CA ASP A 159 16.46 -14.22 21.45
C ASP A 159 17.69 -14.92 22.04
N ASN A 160 17.90 -16.18 21.63
CA ASN A 160 18.69 -17.24 22.29
C ASN A 160 18.00 -17.90 23.49
N LEU A 161 16.84 -17.39 23.90
CA LEU A 161 15.92 -18.06 24.81
C LEU A 161 14.50 -17.99 24.21
N ASN A 162 13.70 -19.02 24.45
CA ASN A 162 12.29 -18.98 24.07
C ASN A 162 11.55 -17.99 24.97
N ARG A 163 10.80 -17.09 24.35
CA ARG A 163 10.04 -16.06 25.04
C ARG A 163 8.56 -16.39 25.05
N ASN A 164 7.90 -16.03 26.15
CA ASN A 164 6.47 -16.20 26.40
C ASN A 164 5.75 -14.86 26.63
N ASP A 165 6.45 -13.75 26.42
CA ASP A 165 5.90 -12.40 26.50
C ASP A 165 5.04 -12.09 25.26
N VAL A 166 4.10 -11.17 25.47
CA VAL A 166 3.17 -10.70 24.45
C VAL A 166 3.28 -9.20 24.39
N TRP A 167 3.52 -8.68 23.20
CA TRP A 167 3.66 -7.25 22.97
C TRP A 167 2.60 -6.76 22.01
N ARG A 168 2.09 -5.57 22.28
CA ARG A 168 1.07 -4.92 21.46
C ARG A 168 1.57 -3.58 20.99
N TRP A 169 1.47 -3.36 19.70
CA TRP A 169 1.66 -2.07 19.06
C TRP A 169 0.29 -1.55 18.58
N LEU A 170 -0.03 -0.32 18.96
CA LEU A 170 -1.20 0.40 18.46
C LEU A 170 -0.72 1.31 17.35
N ARG A 171 -1.37 1.27 16.19
CA ARG A 171 -1.14 2.31 15.19
C ARG A 171 -1.67 3.61 15.78
N SER A 172 -0.88 4.68 15.75
CA SER A 172 -1.43 6.02 16.00
C SER A 172 -2.68 6.16 15.13
N PRO A 173 -3.80 6.69 15.65
CA PRO A 173 -5.00 6.89 14.84
C PRO A 173 -4.71 7.94 13.77
N THR A 174 -4.12 7.50 12.65
CA THR A 174 -4.25 8.21 11.39
C THR A 174 -5.71 8.05 11.00
N PRO A 175 -6.49 9.14 10.91
CA PRO A 175 -7.89 9.04 10.52
C PRO A 175 -7.97 8.31 9.18
N VAL A 176 -8.52 7.10 9.20
CA VAL A 176 -8.77 6.34 7.98
C VAL A 176 -9.85 7.10 7.22
N ARG A 177 -9.48 7.72 6.09
CA ARG A 177 -10.47 8.33 5.20
C ARG A 177 -11.27 7.21 4.56
N ILE A 178 -12.46 6.93 5.09
CA ILE A 178 -13.45 6.14 4.38
C ILE A 178 -13.95 7.03 3.23
N PRO A 179 -13.78 6.66 1.95
CA PRO A 179 -14.45 7.37 0.88
C PRO A 179 -15.94 7.16 1.07
N LEU A 180 -16.63 8.20 1.52
CA LEU A 180 -18.08 8.24 1.56
C LEU A 180 -18.56 8.46 0.13
N GLU A 181 -19.53 7.68 -0.35
CA GLU A 181 -20.26 8.01 -1.56
C GLU A 181 -20.92 9.37 -1.38
N ASP A 182 -20.95 10.18 -2.46
CA ASP A 182 -21.47 11.54 -2.47
C ASP A 182 -22.88 11.59 -1.87
N SER A 183 -22.98 12.02 -0.61
CA SER A 183 -24.23 12.37 0.05
C SER A 183 -24.26 13.85 0.33
N ASP A 184 -25.45 14.44 0.29
CA ASP A 184 -25.68 15.87 0.49
C ASP A 184 -25.00 16.43 1.76
N PRO A 185 -24.46 17.67 1.73
CA PRO A 185 -23.58 18.20 2.76
C PRO A 185 -24.30 18.59 4.07
N VAL A 186 -23.84 18.08 5.24
CA VAL A 186 -24.41 18.38 6.59
C VAL A 186 -23.40 18.43 7.79
N GLY A 187 -22.13 18.85 7.63
CA GLY A 187 -21.10 18.81 8.69
C GLY A 187 -20.00 19.89 8.61
N THR A 188 -19.25 20.06 9.71
CA THR A 188 -18.23 21.12 9.92
C THR A 188 -16.80 20.58 9.75
N GLN A 189 -15.89 21.34 9.12
CA GLN A 189 -14.47 20.95 8.98
C GLN A 189 -13.63 21.30 10.23
N PRO A 190 -12.51 20.60 10.52
CA PRO A 190 -11.60 20.92 11.62
C PRO A 190 -11.03 22.33 11.59
N GLU A 191 -10.74 22.84 10.39
CA GLU A 191 -10.25 24.20 10.19
C GLU A 191 -11.26 25.29 10.60
N ASP A 192 -12.55 24.94 10.73
CA ASP A 192 -13.62 25.85 11.13
C ASP A 192 -13.88 25.85 12.64
N CYS A 193 -13.06 25.13 13.41
CA CYS A 193 -13.16 25.01 14.86
C CYS A 193 -12.07 25.81 15.58
N VAL A 194 -12.49 26.65 16.53
CA VAL A 194 -11.59 27.41 17.40
C VAL A 194 -11.70 26.92 18.84
N LEU A 195 -10.53 26.76 19.48
CA LEU A 195 -10.40 26.50 20.91
C LEU A 195 -10.69 27.78 21.67
N LEU A 196 -11.79 27.79 22.44
CA LEU A 196 -12.00 28.80 23.47
C LEU A 196 -11.38 28.33 24.79
N THR A 197 -11.11 29.27 25.69
CA THR A 197 -10.45 29.00 26.98
C THR A 197 -11.14 27.88 27.77
N GLY A 198 -10.55 26.69 27.77
CA GLY A 198 -11.09 25.46 28.36
C GLY A 198 -11.14 24.29 27.37
N PRO A 199 -11.73 23.14 27.73
CA PRO A 199 -11.82 21.96 26.86
C PRO A 199 -12.94 22.05 25.82
N VAL A 200 -13.42 23.26 25.51
CA VAL A 200 -14.59 23.48 24.66
C VAL A 200 -14.14 23.97 23.29
N LEU A 201 -14.38 23.16 22.26
CA LEU A 201 -14.22 23.52 20.85
C LEU A 201 -15.52 24.17 20.36
N GLN A 202 -15.44 25.36 19.75
CA GLN A 202 -16.57 25.97 19.06
C GLN A 202 -16.31 25.96 17.56
N CYS A 203 -17.19 25.34 16.78
CA CYS A 203 -17.06 25.20 15.34
C CYS A 203 -18.18 25.99 14.62
N ASN A 204 -17.83 26.74 13.58
CA ASN A 204 -18.83 27.35 12.70
C ASN A 204 -19.30 26.33 11.67
N ALA A 205 -20.62 26.26 11.45
CA ALA A 205 -21.19 25.40 10.41
C ALA A 205 -20.86 25.98 9.02
N SER A 206 -19.75 25.54 8.44
CA SER A 206 -19.47 25.71 7.03
C SER A 206 -20.28 24.69 6.23
N ALA A 207 -20.61 25.02 4.98
CA ALA A 207 -21.27 24.09 4.06
C ALA A 207 -20.31 22.92 3.75
N GLY A 208 -20.33 21.89 4.59
CA GLY A 208 -19.48 20.70 4.48
C GLY A 208 -20.29 19.45 4.80
N VAL A 209 -19.71 18.27 4.61
CA VAL A 209 -20.40 16.96 4.58
C VAL A 209 -20.59 16.40 6.00
N SER A 210 -21.78 15.87 6.36
CA SER A 210 -21.93 15.21 7.67
C SER A 210 -21.37 13.81 7.61
N GLY A 211 -20.63 13.44 8.66
CA GLY A 211 -20.21 12.07 8.85
C GLY A 211 -18.97 11.96 9.72
N ARG A 212 -19.00 12.51 10.94
CA ARG A 212 -18.05 12.13 11.99
C ARG A 212 -18.79 11.46 13.12
N ARG A 213 -18.71 10.14 13.20
CA ARG A 213 -18.88 9.44 14.47
C ARG A 213 -17.49 9.33 15.07
N TRP A 214 -17.21 10.21 16.02
CA TRP A 214 -16.02 10.13 16.86
C TRP A 214 -16.21 8.95 17.81
N TYR A 215 -15.26 8.02 17.81
CA TYR A 215 -15.02 7.10 18.91
C TYR A 215 -13.54 7.21 19.28
#